data_AF-A0A0B2QFY5-F1
#
_entry.id   AF-A0A0B2QFY5-F1
#
_cell.length_a   1.000
_cell.length_b   1.000
_cell.length_c   1.000
_cell.angle_alpha   90.00
_cell.angle_beta   90.00
_cell.angle_gamma   90.00
#
_symmetry.space_group_name_H-M   'P 1'
#
loop_
_entity.id
_entity.type
_entity.pdbx_description
1 polymer ?
#
loop_
_entity_poly.entity_id
_entity_poly.type
_entity_poly.pdbx_seq_one_letter_code
_entity_poly.pdbx_strand_id
1 'polypeptide(L)'
;MASETASSADEETAVVVVSAAGAGGTDKRGKHRILAELKRLDQDSMFLQEELEELEKTENVSTICTELLQNMESRPDPLLPEVHGPVNLLWDRWFEGPQDPQACRCWIL
;
A
#
# COMPACT_ATOMS: atom_id res chain seq x y z
N MET A 1 -59.13 3.63 -32.33
CA MET A 1 -57.98 3.47 -33.24
C MET A 1 -56.77 3.21 -32.38
N ALA A 2 -56.45 1.93 -32.16
CA ALA A 2 -55.21 1.52 -31.50
C ALA A 2 -54.06 1.67 -32.50
N SER A 3 -52.93 2.21 -32.06
CA SER A 3 -51.66 2.03 -32.75
C SER A 3 -50.59 1.81 -31.69
N GLU A 4 -50.21 0.56 -31.64
CA GLU A 4 -49.08 -0.02 -30.95
C GLU A 4 -47.80 0.45 -31.64
N THR A 5 -46.68 0.47 -30.93
CA THR A 5 -45.49 -0.32 -31.27
C THR A 5 -44.42 -0.04 -30.21
N ALA A 6 -44.18 -1.06 -29.38
CA ALA A 6 -43.03 -1.14 -28.52
C ALA A 6 -41.79 -1.36 -29.38
N SER A 7 -40.77 -0.51 -29.23
CA SER A 7 -39.45 -0.72 -29.82
C SER A 7 -38.55 -1.34 -28.75
N SER A 8 -38.39 -2.66 -28.85
CA SER A 8 -37.40 -3.47 -28.16
C SER A 8 -36.07 -3.30 -28.91
N ALA A 9 -35.09 -2.67 -28.28
CA ALA A 9 -33.72 -2.67 -28.78
C ALA A 9 -33.01 -3.90 -28.20
N ASP A 10 -32.78 -4.91 -29.06
CA ASP A 10 -31.96 -6.07 -28.76
C ASP A 10 -30.53 -5.64 -28.43
N GLU A 11 -30.02 -6.08 -27.27
CA GLU A 11 -28.60 -6.07 -26.93
C GLU A 11 -27.87 -7.04 -27.86
N GLU A 12 -27.25 -6.49 -28.91
CA GLU A 12 -26.34 -7.22 -29.78
C GLU A 12 -25.06 -7.57 -29.00
N THR A 13 -25.08 -8.73 -28.34
CA THR A 13 -23.89 -9.34 -27.76
C THR A 13 -22.97 -9.78 -28.90
N ALA A 14 -21.91 -9.01 -29.14
CA ALA A 14 -20.89 -9.34 -30.12
C ALA A 14 -20.16 -10.64 -29.72
N VAL A 15 -20.58 -11.76 -30.32
CA VAL A 15 -19.93 -13.06 -30.15
C VAL A 15 -18.73 -13.11 -31.10
N VAL A 16 -17.53 -12.91 -30.56
CA VAL A 16 -16.28 -13.12 -31.32
C VAL A 16 -16.12 -14.62 -31.57
N VAL A 17 -16.42 -15.05 -32.80
CA VAL A 17 -16.24 -16.44 -33.23
C VAL A 17 -14.77 -16.66 -33.59
N VAL A 18 -14.02 -17.31 -32.71
CA VAL A 18 -12.72 -17.89 -33.04
C VAL A 18 -12.96 -19.33 -33.49
N SER A 19 -12.73 -19.61 -34.78
CA SER A 19 -12.86 -20.96 -35.33
C SER A 19 -11.71 -21.85 -34.83
N ALA A 20 -12.01 -22.78 -33.92
CA ALA A 20 -11.15 -23.90 -33.60
C ALA A 20 -11.60 -25.14 -34.38
N ALA A 21 -10.89 -25.46 -35.46
CA ALA A 21 -11.01 -26.76 -36.11
C ALA A 21 -10.35 -27.82 -35.23
N GLY A 22 -11.14 -28.69 -34.62
CA GLY A 22 -10.66 -29.83 -33.85
C GLY A 22 -11.75 -30.44 -33.01
N ALA A 23 -12.24 -31.61 -33.42
CA ALA A 23 -13.19 -32.41 -32.65
C ALA A 23 -12.60 -32.75 -31.26
N GLY A 24 -13.21 -32.21 -30.21
CA GLY A 24 -12.85 -32.49 -28.83
C GLY A 24 -13.87 -31.85 -27.90
N GLY A 25 -14.47 -32.64 -27.01
CA GLY A 25 -15.49 -32.16 -26.07
C GLY A 25 -15.05 -30.86 -25.40
N THR A 26 -15.96 -29.89 -25.32
CA THR A 26 -15.73 -28.53 -24.80
C THR A 26 -14.86 -28.56 -23.54
N ASP A 27 -13.58 -28.24 -23.66
CA ASP A 27 -12.64 -28.26 -22.53
C ASP A 27 -12.89 -27.02 -21.66
N LYS A 28 -13.95 -27.09 -20.83
CA LYS A 28 -14.38 -26.01 -19.93
C LYS A 28 -13.31 -25.65 -18.88
N ARG A 29 -12.25 -26.45 -18.76
CA ARG A 29 -11.14 -26.27 -17.80
C ARG A 29 -10.42 -24.95 -18.00
N GLY A 30 -10.22 -24.54 -19.26
CA GLY A 30 -9.64 -23.24 -19.60
C GLY A 30 -10.59 -22.08 -19.28
N LYS A 31 -11.89 -22.24 -19.58
CA LYS A 31 -12.91 -21.21 -19.37
C LYS A 31 -13.07 -20.82 -17.89
N HIS A 32 -13.14 -21.80 -16.99
CA HIS A 32 -13.27 -21.51 -15.55
C HIS A 32 -12.03 -20.81 -15.00
N ARG A 33 -10.83 -21.20 -15.46
CA ARG A 33 -9.59 -20.52 -15.10
C ARG A 33 -9.61 -19.06 -15.54
N ILE A 34 -9.95 -18.80 -16.81
CA ILE A 34 -10.02 -17.42 -17.35
C ILE A 34 -11.05 -16.58 -16.57
N LEU A 35 -12.22 -17.14 -16.25
CA LEU A 35 -13.24 -16.43 -15.48
C LEU A 35 -12.79 -16.14 -14.03
N ALA A 36 -12.07 -17.05 -13.40
CA ALA A 36 -11.53 -16.84 -12.06
C ALA A 36 -10.48 -15.73 -12.04
N GLU A 37 -9.57 -15.73 -13.02
CA GLU A 37 -8.58 -14.67 -13.21
C GLU A 37 -9.23 -13.32 -13.47
N LEU A 38 -10.27 -13.28 -14.33
CA LEU A 38 -11.01 -12.05 -14.62
C LEU A 38 -11.71 -11.51 -13.36
N LYS A 39 -12.36 -12.38 -12.58
CA LYS A 39 -12.98 -11.97 -11.31
C LYS A 39 -11.96 -11.46 -10.29
N ARG A 40 -10.77 -12.06 -10.23
CA ARG A 40 -9.71 -11.57 -9.35
C ARG A 40 -9.27 -10.17 -9.77
N LEU A 41 -9.00 -9.96 -11.06
CA LEU A 41 -8.59 -8.64 -11.57
C LEU A 41 -9.69 -7.58 -11.39
N ASP A 42 -10.96 -7.96 -11.54
CA ASP A 42 -12.09 -7.08 -11.28
C ASP A 42 -12.14 -6.64 -9.81
N GLN A 43 -11.95 -7.59 -8.88
CA GLN A 43 -11.84 -7.28 -7.44
C GLN A 43 -10.62 -6.39 -7.14
N ASP A 44 -9.45 -6.73 -7.68
CA ASP A 44 -8.24 -5.92 -7.50
C ASP A 44 -8.47 -4.48 -8.02
N SER A 45 -9.16 -4.32 -9.15
CA SER A 45 -9.51 -3.01 -9.69
C SER A 45 -10.48 -2.24 -8.79
N MET A 46 -11.45 -2.93 -8.18
CA MET A 46 -12.36 -2.29 -7.23
C MET A 46 -11.62 -1.81 -5.98
N PHE A 47 -10.78 -2.67 -5.39
CA PHE A 47 -9.99 -2.30 -4.21
C PHE A 47 -9.07 -1.11 -4.48
N LEU A 48 -8.37 -1.10 -5.62
CA LEU A 48 -7.50 0.02 -5.98
C LEU A 48 -8.28 1.32 -6.19
N GLN A 49 -9.50 1.26 -6.71
CA GLN A 49 -10.35 2.45 -6.86
C GLN A 49 -10.80 2.98 -5.49
N GLU A 50 -11.20 2.09 -4.58
CA GLU A 50 -11.56 2.45 -3.21
C GLU A 50 -10.37 3.07 -2.45
N GLU A 51 -9.20 2.44 -2.50
CA GLU A 51 -7.97 2.96 -1.87
C GLU A 51 -7.58 4.34 -2.42
N LEU A 52 -7.76 4.57 -3.72
CA LEU A 52 -7.46 5.84 -4.35
C LEU A 52 -8.45 6.93 -3.91
N GLU A 53 -9.73 6.60 -3.78
CA GLU A 53 -10.75 7.51 -3.24
C GLU A 53 -10.46 7.87 -1.77
N GLU A 54 -10.02 6.90 -0.96
CA GLU A 54 -9.58 7.16 0.42
C GLU A 54 -8.35 8.07 0.45
N LEU A 55 -7.35 7.80 -0.39
CA LEU A 55 -6.13 8.58 -0.47
C LEU A 55 -6.41 10.04 -0.86
N GLU A 56 -7.34 10.29 -1.80
CA GLU A 56 -7.75 11.64 -2.18
C GLU A 56 -8.41 12.41 -1.02
N LYS A 57 -9.08 11.70 -0.11
CA LYS A 57 -9.68 12.29 1.09
C LYS A 57 -8.69 12.52 2.22
N THR A 58 -7.50 11.91 2.17
CA THR A 58 -6.49 12.09 3.24
C THR A 58 -5.87 13.48 3.23
N GLU A 59 -5.51 13.96 4.42
CA GLU A 59 -4.85 15.24 4.59
C GLU A 59 -3.36 15.17 4.25
N ASN A 60 -2.74 16.35 4.09
CA ASN A 60 -1.31 16.44 3.82
C ASN A 60 -0.49 15.83 4.97
N VAL A 61 0.50 15.00 4.60
CA VAL A 61 1.42 14.36 5.55
C VAL A 61 2.10 15.38 6.45
N SER A 62 2.46 16.56 5.93
CA SER A 62 3.07 17.65 6.71
C SER A 62 2.19 18.11 7.87
N THR A 63 0.87 18.20 7.66
CA THR A 63 -0.09 18.62 8.68
C THR A 63 -0.22 17.54 9.75
N ILE A 64 -0.46 16.30 9.33
CA ILE A 64 -0.60 15.14 10.22
C ILE A 64 0.66 14.96 11.08
N CYS A 65 1.85 15.06 10.49
CA CYS A 65 3.11 14.96 11.23
C CYS A 65 3.28 16.10 12.23
N THR A 66 2.88 17.33 11.88
CA THR A 66 2.96 18.48 12.80
C THR A 66 2.05 18.28 14.00
N GLU A 67 0.81 17.83 13.78
CA GLU A 67 -0.14 17.52 14.84
C GLU A 67 0.35 16.37 15.73
N LEU A 68 0.91 15.32 15.13
CA LEU A 68 1.50 14.21 15.87
C LEU A 68 2.63 14.67 16.78
N LEU A 69 3.55 15.50 16.28
CA LEU A 69 4.64 16.06 17.07
C LEU A 69 4.12 16.89 18.25
N GLN A 70 3.13 17.76 18.01
CA GLN A 70 2.51 18.54 19.08
C GLN A 70 1.89 17.64 20.16
N ASN A 71 1.23 16.56 19.76
CA ASN A 71 0.67 15.58 20.71
C ASN A 71 1.78 14.89 21.52
N MET A 72 2.88 14.47 20.88
CA MET A 72 4.01 13.84 21.55
C MET A 72 4.73 14.79 22.53
N GLU A 73 4.87 16.07 22.17
CA GLU A 73 5.51 17.09 23.01
C GLU A 73 4.64 17.53 24.19
N SER A 74 3.30 17.39 24.07
CA SER A 74 2.36 17.87 25.09
C SER A 74 2.48 17.12 26.43
N ARG A 75 2.94 15.87 26.42
CA ARG A 75 3.06 15.03 27.61
C ARG A 75 4.32 14.17 27.55
N PRO A 76 5.23 14.30 28.54
CA PRO A 76 6.44 13.50 28.57
C PRO A 76 6.11 12.02 28.75
N ASP A 77 6.80 11.16 28.01
CA ASP A 77 6.67 9.70 28.12
C ASP A 77 7.31 9.23 29.44
N PRO A 78 6.57 8.55 30.34
CA PRO A 78 7.11 8.05 31.60
C PRO A 78 8.24 7.02 31.44
N LEU A 79 8.36 6.37 30.28
CA LEU A 79 9.42 5.40 29.97
C LEU A 79 10.66 6.06 29.36
N LEU A 80 10.54 7.30 28.90
CA LEU A 80 11.68 8.07 28.41
C LEU A 80 12.22 8.93 29.56
N PRO A 81 13.54 8.89 29.85
CA PRO A 81 14.13 9.81 30.79
C PRO A 81 13.88 11.23 30.30
N GLU A 82 13.21 12.05 31.10
CA GLU A 82 13.21 13.50 30.90
C GLU A 82 14.66 13.95 31.06
N VAL A 83 15.34 14.24 29.95
CA VAL A 83 16.76 14.62 29.95
C VAL A 83 16.89 16.06 30.44
N HIS A 84 16.55 16.29 31.70
CA HIS A 84 16.84 17.52 32.41
C HIS A 84 18.21 17.41 33.07
N GLY A 85 19.25 17.84 32.34
CA GLY A 85 20.60 17.90 32.87
C GLY A 85 21.62 18.32 31.82
N PRO A 86 22.79 18.83 32.24
CA PRO A 86 23.87 19.12 31.32
C PRO A 86 24.28 17.85 30.56
N VAL A 87 24.66 18.01 29.29
CA VAL A 87 25.18 16.94 28.43
C VAL A 87 26.20 16.15 29.23
N ASN A 88 25.93 14.86 29.43
CA ASN A 88 26.82 14.02 30.20
C ASN A 88 28.03 13.68 29.33
N LEU A 89 29.12 14.44 29.51
CA LEU A 89 30.39 14.30 28.80
C LEU A 89 31.06 12.91 28.96
N LEU A 90 30.58 12.07 29.89
CA LEU A 90 31.01 10.68 29.98
C LEU A 90 30.45 9.80 28.86
N TRP A 91 29.44 10.28 28.12
CA TRP A 91 28.88 9.58 26.96
C TRP A 91 29.82 9.68 25.76
N ASP A 92 30.57 10.77 25.62
CA ASP A 92 31.57 10.95 24.55
C ASP A 92 32.62 9.83 24.58
N ARG A 93 32.91 9.27 25.77
CA ARG A 93 33.79 8.09 25.93
C ARG A 93 33.26 6.84 25.21
N TRP A 94 31.95 6.66 25.11
CA TRP A 94 31.32 5.48 24.51
C TRP A 94 30.95 5.70 23.03
N PHE A 95 30.65 6.94 22.65
CA PHE A 95 30.11 7.26 21.32
C PHE A 95 31.08 8.03 20.40
N GLU A 96 32.06 8.78 20.91
CA GLU A 96 33.01 9.57 20.08
C GLU A 96 34.35 8.86 19.81
N GLY A 97 34.51 7.63 20.29
CA GLY A 97 35.75 6.86 20.10
C GLY A 97 36.94 7.43 20.89
N PRO A 98 38.14 6.82 20.76
CA PRO A 98 39.30 7.22 21.53
C PRO A 98 39.74 8.66 21.19
N GLN A 99 39.65 9.57 22.16
CA GLN A 99 40.08 10.97 22.04
C GLN A 99 41.58 11.15 21.79
N ASP A 100 42.37 10.09 22.01
CA ASP A 100 43.78 10.05 21.68
C ASP A 100 44.06 8.91 20.68
N PRO A 101 44.35 9.23 19.40
CA PRO A 101 44.70 8.23 18.39
C PRO A 101 46.02 7.50 18.70
N GLN A 102 46.84 7.99 19.64
CA GLN A 102 48.08 7.32 20.10
C GLN A 102 47.87 6.40 21.30
N ALA A 103 46.72 6.48 22.01
CA ALA A 103 46.49 5.73 23.25
C ALA A 103 45.91 4.32 23.05
N CYS A 104 45.12 4.07 22.00
CA CYS A 104 44.60 2.73 21.72
C CYS A 104 45.54 1.99 20.77
N ARG A 105 46.54 1.30 21.34
CA ARG A 105 47.33 0.25 20.65
C ARG A 105 46.56 -1.06 20.53
N CYS A 106 45.24 -0.97 20.33
CA CYS A 106 44.37 -2.12 20.29
C CYS A 106 44.46 -2.73 18.89
N TRP A 107 45.30 -3.75 18.74
CA TRP A 107 45.35 -4.55 17.52
C TRP A 107 44.11 -5.46 17.56
N ILE A 108 43.00 -4.97 17.01
CA ILE A 108 41.90 -5.88 16.69
C ILE A 108 42.39 -6.71 15.50
N LEU A 109 42.57 -8.01 15.77
CA LEU A 109 42.95 -9.05 14.80
C LEU A 109 41.94 -9.18 13.66
#